data_AF-A0A7Y6PPV6-F1
#
_entry.id   AF-A0A7Y6PPV6-F1
#
_cell.length_a   1.000
_cell.length_b   1.000
_cell.length_c   1.000
_cell.angle_alpha   90.00
_cell.angle_beta   90.00
_cell.angle_gamma   90.00
#
_symmetry.space_group_name_H-M   'P 1'
#
loop_
_entity.id
_entity.type
_entity.pdbx_description
1 polymer ?
#
loop_
_entity_poly.entity_id
_entity_poly.type
_entity_poly.pdbx_seq_one_letter_code
_entity_poly.pdbx_strand_id
1 'polypeptide(L)'
;MKYRTYSLAIPLLSLVLSACMVGEAYIPEEDDLPPPMSEAALSNNGRTAFNYFVAKGLTQIQAAGIVGNLMQESSLMPTAVQPGGPGRGVAQWSVGGRFNTGSKSLTAFANARGLNKWALSTQLDFIWYELATVGGYGLSELRAATTINTAVTVFQNKYEICGACAQGKRVQYANEALAQFGTTSGGGTGTGTGGGTTPDTSCYSGTLEKDVPENTCVESMFDGLWYQCSDGEWVDRWSDPEACIAQYPL
;
A
#
# COMPACT_ATOMS: atom_id res chain seq x y z
N MET A 1 -20.73 45.78 70.19
CA MET A 1 -20.98 46.85 69.19
C MET A 1 -19.84 47.83 69.23
N LYS A 2 -18.95 47.84 68.23
CA LYS A 2 -17.99 48.91 67.93
C LYS A 2 -17.54 48.77 66.48
N TYR A 3 -17.62 49.88 65.75
CA TYR A 3 -17.39 50.01 64.31
C TYR A 3 -15.94 49.66 63.94
N ARG A 4 -15.77 49.00 62.79
CA ARG A 4 -14.47 48.64 62.20
C ARG A 4 -14.05 49.75 61.23
N THR A 5 -12.93 50.39 61.53
CA THR A 5 -12.24 51.35 60.66
C THR A 5 -11.44 50.62 59.59
N TYR A 6 -11.49 51.14 58.36
CA TYR A 6 -10.66 50.68 57.24
C TYR A 6 -9.27 51.32 57.32
N SER A 7 -8.22 50.54 57.10
CA SER A 7 -6.88 51.06 56.83
C SER A 7 -6.36 50.39 55.56
N LEU A 8 -5.98 51.21 54.59
CA LEU A 8 -5.40 50.82 53.31
C LEU A 8 -4.00 50.23 53.52
N ALA A 9 -3.72 49.11 52.87
CA ALA A 9 -2.36 48.62 52.65
C ALA A 9 -2.11 48.50 51.14
N ILE A 10 -1.01 49.11 50.71
CA ILE A 10 -0.51 49.28 49.35
C ILE A 10 0.09 47.94 48.86
N PRO A 11 -0.15 47.51 47.61
CA PRO A 11 0.33 46.22 47.12
C PRO A 11 1.82 46.28 46.75
N LEU A 12 2.61 45.34 47.31
CA LEU A 12 3.99 45.06 46.92
C LEU A 12 4.00 44.11 45.73
N LEU A 13 4.37 44.66 44.57
CA LEU A 13 4.57 43.98 43.30
C LEU A 13 5.83 43.09 43.39
N SER A 14 5.65 41.77 43.43
CA SER A 14 6.75 40.81 43.40
C SER A 14 7.13 40.51 41.94
N LEU A 15 8.34 40.93 41.55
CA LEU A 15 8.95 40.63 40.26
C LEU A 15 9.46 39.18 40.29
N VAL A 16 8.86 38.29 39.50
CA VAL A 16 9.37 36.93 39.30
C VAL A 16 10.24 36.95 38.05
N LEU A 17 11.56 36.84 38.23
CA LEU A 17 12.48 36.52 37.14
C LEU A 17 12.21 35.07 36.71
N SER A 18 11.56 34.89 35.57
CA SER A 18 11.48 33.59 34.90
C SER A 18 12.76 33.38 34.10
N ALA A 19 13.55 32.39 34.52
CA ALA A 19 14.74 31.96 33.80
C ALA A 19 14.33 31.24 32.51
N CYS A 20 14.71 31.78 31.35
CA CYS A 20 14.74 31.02 30.10
C CYS A 20 15.81 29.94 30.22
N MET A 21 15.41 28.72 30.58
CA MET A 21 16.21 27.53 30.31
C MET A 21 16.04 27.24 28.82
N VAL A 22 17.10 27.48 28.05
CA VAL A 22 17.22 26.96 26.68
C VAL A 22 17.24 25.45 26.82
N GLY A 23 16.10 24.81 26.55
CA GLY A 23 16.06 23.36 26.40
C GLY A 23 16.86 23.02 25.15
N GLU A 24 17.96 22.30 25.35
CA GLU A 24 18.64 21.55 24.30
C GLU A 24 17.54 20.83 23.49
N ALA A 25 17.46 21.10 22.20
CA ALA A 25 16.51 20.39 21.35
C ALA A 25 16.86 18.89 21.45
N TYR A 26 15.97 18.10 22.04
CA TYR A 26 16.09 16.66 22.03
C TYR A 26 16.12 16.21 20.56
N ILE A 27 17.31 15.80 20.11
CA ILE A 27 17.48 15.10 18.84
C ILE A 27 17.22 13.63 19.19
N PRO A 28 16.09 13.04 18.76
CA PRO A 28 15.81 11.63 19.03
C PRO A 28 16.91 10.76 18.41
N GLU A 29 17.39 9.77 19.17
CA GLU A 29 18.33 8.76 18.67
C GLU A 29 17.62 7.85 17.65
N GLU A 30 18.36 7.16 16.77
CA GLU A 30 17.74 6.33 15.71
C GLU A 30 16.79 5.25 16.23
N ASP A 31 16.96 4.82 17.49
CA ASP A 31 16.07 3.87 18.19
C ASP A 31 14.77 4.49 18.73
N ASP A 32 14.67 5.83 18.80
CA ASP A 32 13.46 6.56 19.21
C ASP A 32 12.55 6.88 18.00
N LEU A 33 13.00 6.57 16.78
CA LEU A 33 12.20 6.66 15.57
C LEU A 33 11.30 5.41 15.45
N PRO A 34 10.03 5.54 15.02
CA PRO A 34 9.25 4.37 14.66
C PRO A 34 10.04 3.59 13.59
N PRO A 35 10.13 2.25 13.69
CA PRO A 35 10.86 1.47 12.71
C PRO A 35 10.33 1.82 11.32
N PRO A 36 11.19 2.00 10.29
CA PRO A 36 10.71 2.16 8.92
C PRO A 36 9.77 1.00 8.67
N MET A 37 8.54 1.28 8.19
CA MET A 37 7.53 0.24 8.03
C MET A 37 8.18 -0.91 7.26
N SER A 38 8.32 -2.02 7.97
CA SER A 38 9.20 -3.12 7.57
C SER A 38 8.87 -3.57 6.15
N GLU A 39 9.84 -4.16 5.48
CA GLU A 39 9.70 -4.88 4.20
C GLU A 39 8.44 -5.78 4.12
N ALA A 40 7.94 -6.29 5.26
CA ALA A 40 6.68 -7.03 5.38
C ALA A 40 5.39 -6.21 5.20
N ALA A 41 5.41 -4.90 5.40
CA ALA A 41 4.29 -3.99 5.10
C ALA A 41 4.11 -3.84 3.59
N LEU A 42 5.18 -4.00 2.81
CA LEU A 42 5.13 -4.15 1.37
C LEU A 42 4.96 -5.65 1.03
N SER A 43 3.78 -6.16 1.36
CA SER A 43 3.41 -7.56 1.14
C SER A 43 3.54 -8.00 -0.32
N ASN A 44 3.41 -9.31 -0.59
CA ASN A 44 3.22 -9.86 -1.94
C ASN A 44 2.14 -9.12 -2.76
N ASN A 45 1.13 -8.54 -2.11
CA ASN A 45 0.11 -7.72 -2.76
C ASN A 45 0.68 -6.40 -3.28
N GLY A 46 1.64 -5.80 -2.55
CA GLY A 46 2.44 -4.63 -2.97
C GLY A 46 3.16 -4.87 -4.28
N ARG A 47 3.98 -5.94 -4.33
CA ARG A 47 4.70 -6.33 -5.55
C ARG A 47 3.74 -6.66 -6.69
N THR A 48 2.69 -7.43 -6.43
CA THR A 48 1.67 -7.81 -7.42
C THR A 48 0.99 -6.58 -8.02
N ALA A 49 0.55 -5.63 -7.18
CA ALA A 49 -0.08 -4.39 -7.63
C ALA A 49 0.89 -3.53 -8.45
N PHE A 50 2.13 -3.37 -7.97
CA PHE A 50 3.17 -2.61 -8.69
C PHE A 50 3.41 -3.18 -10.08
N ASN A 51 3.71 -4.48 -10.17
CA ASN A 51 4.00 -5.18 -11.42
C ASN A 51 2.80 -5.14 -12.37
N TYR A 52 1.58 -5.32 -11.84
CA TYR A 52 0.36 -5.21 -12.61
C TYR A 52 0.23 -3.84 -13.31
N PHE A 53 0.44 -2.74 -12.58
CA PHE A 53 0.32 -1.40 -13.17
C PHE A 53 1.46 -1.07 -14.15
N VAL A 54 2.67 -1.58 -13.90
CA VAL A 54 3.77 -1.52 -14.88
C VAL A 54 3.39 -2.30 -16.15
N ALA A 55 2.81 -3.50 -16.02
CA ALA A 55 2.36 -4.31 -17.16
C ALA A 55 1.22 -3.67 -17.96
N LYS A 56 0.42 -2.79 -17.35
CA LYS A 56 -0.56 -1.93 -18.07
C LYS A 56 0.09 -0.74 -18.81
N GLY A 57 1.43 -0.65 -18.80
CA GLY A 57 2.20 0.36 -19.50
C GLY A 57 2.32 1.69 -18.75
N LEU A 58 2.24 1.66 -17.42
CA LEU A 58 2.66 2.79 -16.58
C LEU A 58 4.16 2.70 -16.29
N THR A 59 4.80 3.84 -16.05
CA THR A 59 6.18 3.83 -15.54
C THR A 59 6.20 3.34 -14.10
N GLN A 60 7.35 2.89 -13.62
CA GLN A 60 7.52 2.48 -12.22
C GLN A 60 7.16 3.59 -11.22
N ILE A 61 7.50 4.86 -11.52
CA ILE A 61 7.12 6.01 -10.70
C ILE A 61 5.59 6.14 -10.60
N GLN A 62 4.90 5.92 -11.72
CA GLN A 62 3.44 6.02 -11.79
C GLN A 62 2.78 4.84 -11.06
N ALA A 63 3.29 3.62 -11.24
CA ALA A 63 2.84 2.43 -10.53
C ALA A 63 3.06 2.56 -9.01
N ALA A 64 4.25 3.00 -8.58
CA ALA A 64 4.55 3.32 -7.19
C ALA A 64 3.58 4.36 -6.61
N GLY A 65 3.24 5.39 -7.39
CA GLY A 65 2.27 6.41 -6.96
C GLY A 65 0.88 5.84 -6.69
N ILE A 66 0.41 4.88 -7.49
CA ILE A 66 -0.84 4.15 -7.21
C ILE A 66 -0.68 3.29 -5.96
N VAL A 67 0.36 2.46 -5.91
CA VAL A 67 0.63 1.52 -4.80
C VAL A 67 0.70 2.25 -3.46
N GLY A 68 1.38 3.40 -3.40
CA GLY A 68 1.48 4.20 -2.17
C GLY A 68 0.13 4.75 -1.68
N ASN A 69 -0.80 5.02 -2.59
CA ASN A 69 -2.17 5.38 -2.21
C ASN A 69 -2.93 4.16 -1.65
N LEU A 70 -2.91 3.02 -2.36
CA LEU A 70 -3.63 1.82 -1.94
C LEU A 70 -3.09 1.24 -0.62
N MET A 71 -1.79 1.40 -0.37
CA MET A 71 -1.15 1.10 0.90
C MET A 71 -1.74 1.93 2.05
N GLN A 72 -1.96 3.23 1.84
CA GLN A 72 -2.62 4.07 2.82
C GLN A 72 -4.10 3.70 3.02
N GLU A 73 -4.81 3.32 1.96
CA GLU A 73 -6.24 2.98 2.07
C GLU A 73 -6.48 1.70 2.87
N SER A 74 -5.66 0.67 2.66
CA SER A 74 -5.97 -0.67 3.13
C SER A 74 -4.77 -1.56 3.40
N SER A 75 -3.55 -1.03 3.27
CA SER A 75 -2.33 -1.85 3.17
C SER A 75 -2.41 -2.89 2.05
N LEU A 76 -3.09 -2.54 0.94
CA LEU A 76 -3.37 -3.44 -0.19
C LEU A 76 -4.09 -4.75 0.21
N MET A 77 -4.91 -4.72 1.25
CA MET A 77 -5.73 -5.86 1.66
C MET A 77 -7.05 -5.85 0.87
N PRO A 78 -7.27 -6.80 -0.06
CA PRO A 78 -8.46 -6.79 -0.91
C PRO A 78 -9.73 -7.14 -0.14
N THR A 79 -9.61 -7.77 1.03
CA THR A 79 -10.71 -8.08 1.96
C THR A 79 -10.92 -7.01 3.04
N ALA A 80 -10.20 -5.88 2.98
CA ALA A 80 -10.31 -4.82 3.97
C ALA A 80 -11.75 -4.31 4.11
N VAL A 81 -12.18 -4.11 5.36
CA VAL A 81 -13.47 -3.54 5.72
C VAL A 81 -13.23 -2.41 6.70
N GLN A 82 -13.66 -1.20 6.34
CA GLN A 82 -13.59 -0.06 7.25
C GLN A 82 -14.41 -0.33 8.52
N PRO A 83 -13.83 -0.23 9.73
CA PRO A 83 -14.57 -0.36 10.97
C PRO A 83 -15.68 0.70 11.07
N GLY A 84 -16.93 0.25 11.18
CA GLY A 84 -18.09 1.13 11.30
C GLY A 84 -18.40 2.01 10.08
N GLY A 85 -17.69 1.82 8.95
CA GLY A 85 -17.81 2.66 7.76
C GLY A 85 -18.06 1.89 6.46
N PRO A 86 -18.29 2.62 5.35
CA PRO A 86 -18.67 2.01 4.09
C PRO A 86 -17.50 1.43 3.29
N GLY A 87 -16.24 1.76 3.61
CA GLY A 87 -15.08 1.41 2.77
C GLY A 87 -14.79 -0.09 2.68
N ARG A 88 -14.47 -0.58 1.48
CA ARG A 88 -14.16 -1.99 1.16
C ARG A 88 -12.98 -2.13 0.20
N GLY A 89 -12.16 -3.15 0.42
CA GLY A 89 -11.09 -3.56 -0.49
C GLY A 89 -9.94 -2.57 -0.61
N VAL A 90 -9.10 -2.77 -1.64
CA VAL A 90 -7.79 -2.12 -1.72
C VAL A 90 -7.85 -0.59 -1.81
N ALA A 91 -8.90 -0.06 -2.44
CA ALA A 91 -9.14 1.38 -2.58
C ALA A 91 -10.31 1.88 -1.71
N GLN A 92 -10.69 1.10 -0.69
CA GLN A 92 -11.76 1.46 0.26
C GLN A 92 -13.06 1.97 -0.38
N TRP A 93 -13.51 1.34 -1.48
CA TRP A 93 -14.75 1.73 -2.15
C TRP A 93 -15.95 1.64 -1.20
N SER A 94 -16.80 2.68 -1.20
CA SER A 94 -17.96 2.74 -0.33
C SER A 94 -19.08 1.77 -0.73
N VAL A 95 -19.59 1.00 0.23
CA VAL A 95 -20.93 0.38 0.18
C VAL A 95 -21.97 1.47 -0.02
N GLY A 96 -22.93 1.23 -0.91
CA GLY A 96 -23.88 2.24 -1.37
C GLY A 96 -23.34 3.10 -2.52
N GLY A 97 -22.06 2.96 -2.88
CA GLY A 97 -21.41 3.64 -3.99
C GLY A 97 -20.64 2.67 -4.88
N ARG A 98 -19.37 2.99 -5.17
CA ARG A 98 -18.52 2.25 -6.13
C ARG A 98 -18.31 0.77 -5.77
N PHE A 99 -18.54 0.36 -4.53
CA PHE A 99 -18.43 -1.06 -4.16
C PHE A 99 -19.55 -1.92 -4.76
N ASN A 100 -20.81 -1.45 -4.73
CA ASN A 100 -21.96 -2.29 -5.05
C ASN A 100 -23.18 -1.60 -5.67
N THR A 101 -23.14 -0.29 -5.94
CA THR A 101 -24.28 0.45 -6.50
C THR A 101 -24.01 0.88 -7.93
N GLY A 102 -24.93 0.51 -8.84
CA GLY A 102 -24.88 0.90 -10.25
C GLY A 102 -24.03 -0.03 -11.12
N SER A 103 -24.17 0.14 -12.44
CA SER A 103 -23.54 -0.72 -13.46
C SER A 103 -22.02 -0.57 -13.56
N LYS A 104 -21.46 0.51 -12.99
CA LYS A 104 -20.02 0.79 -12.96
C LYS A 104 -19.36 0.42 -11.62
N SER A 105 -20.06 -0.26 -10.71
CA SER A 105 -19.51 -0.69 -9.42
C SER A 105 -18.61 -1.92 -9.54
N LEU A 106 -17.73 -2.13 -8.55
CA LEU A 106 -16.88 -3.32 -8.43
C LEU A 106 -17.70 -4.61 -8.48
N THR A 107 -18.83 -4.64 -7.75
CA THR A 107 -19.72 -5.82 -7.75
C THR A 107 -20.30 -6.08 -9.14
N ALA A 108 -20.74 -5.05 -9.87
CA ALA A 108 -21.25 -5.21 -11.24
C ALA A 108 -20.13 -5.66 -12.21
N PHE A 109 -18.94 -5.05 -12.09
CA PHE A 109 -17.76 -5.40 -12.89
C PHE A 109 -17.36 -6.87 -12.73
N ALA A 110 -17.30 -7.34 -11.49
CA ALA A 110 -16.94 -8.71 -11.15
C ALA A 110 -18.00 -9.72 -11.61
N ASN A 111 -19.29 -9.45 -11.33
CA ASN A 111 -20.40 -10.32 -11.73
C ASN A 111 -20.46 -10.50 -13.25
N ALA A 112 -20.25 -9.43 -14.01
CA ALA A 112 -20.28 -9.47 -15.47
C ALA A 112 -19.16 -10.34 -16.09
N ARG A 113 -18.13 -10.66 -15.31
CA ARG A 113 -16.94 -11.43 -15.74
C ARG A 113 -16.80 -12.78 -15.02
N GLY A 114 -17.75 -13.13 -14.15
CA GLY A 114 -17.64 -14.35 -13.32
C GLY A 114 -16.47 -14.31 -12.34
N LEU A 115 -16.02 -13.13 -11.92
CA LEU A 115 -14.85 -12.95 -11.07
C LEU A 115 -15.24 -12.83 -9.58
N ASN A 116 -14.33 -13.21 -8.69
CA ASN A 116 -14.45 -12.93 -7.26
C ASN A 116 -14.06 -11.48 -6.97
N LYS A 117 -15.02 -10.64 -6.55
CA LYS A 117 -14.78 -9.22 -6.22
C LYS A 117 -13.83 -8.99 -5.03
N TRP A 118 -13.57 -10.01 -4.22
CA TRP A 118 -12.64 -9.95 -3.09
C TRP A 118 -11.21 -10.40 -3.45
N ALA A 119 -10.99 -10.89 -4.67
CA ALA A 119 -9.65 -11.19 -5.15
C ALA A 119 -8.91 -9.89 -5.48
N LEU A 120 -7.61 -9.83 -5.13
CA LEU A 120 -6.74 -8.70 -5.47
C LEU A 120 -6.75 -8.43 -6.98
N SER A 121 -6.67 -9.50 -7.78
CA SER A 121 -6.74 -9.49 -9.24
C SER A 121 -7.90 -8.66 -9.77
N THR A 122 -9.12 -9.02 -9.36
CA THR A 122 -10.36 -8.36 -9.77
C THR A 122 -10.38 -6.89 -9.37
N GLN A 123 -9.84 -6.56 -8.20
CA GLN A 123 -9.81 -5.20 -7.71
C GLN A 123 -8.81 -4.32 -8.48
N LEU A 124 -7.64 -4.86 -8.84
CA LEU A 124 -6.68 -4.18 -9.71
C LEU A 124 -7.21 -4.00 -11.15
N ASP A 125 -7.91 -5.01 -11.68
CA ASP A 125 -8.63 -4.91 -12.96
C ASP A 125 -9.73 -3.86 -12.90
N PHE A 126 -10.45 -3.76 -11.79
CA PHE A 126 -11.48 -2.74 -11.62
C PHE A 126 -10.88 -1.34 -11.53
N ILE A 127 -9.79 -1.13 -10.77
CA ILE A 127 -9.06 0.16 -10.75
C ILE A 127 -8.67 0.57 -12.17
N TRP A 128 -8.09 -0.37 -12.93
CA TRP A 128 -7.68 -0.10 -14.30
C TRP A 128 -8.88 0.22 -15.21
N TYR A 129 -9.96 -0.55 -15.11
CA TYR A 129 -11.21 -0.28 -15.83
C TYR A 129 -11.73 1.13 -15.53
N GLU A 130 -11.76 1.54 -14.26
CA GLU A 130 -12.23 2.87 -13.87
C GLU A 130 -11.35 3.98 -14.46
N LEU A 131 -10.03 3.85 -14.31
CA LEU A 131 -9.04 4.76 -14.89
C LEU A 131 -9.19 4.90 -16.41
N ALA A 132 -9.41 3.78 -17.11
CA ALA A 132 -9.40 3.74 -18.56
C ALA A 132 -10.75 4.10 -19.22
N THR A 133 -11.89 3.87 -18.53
CA THR A 133 -13.21 3.89 -19.17
C THR A 133 -14.21 4.88 -18.57
N VAL A 134 -14.09 5.22 -17.29
CA VAL A 134 -15.09 6.07 -16.63
C VAL A 134 -14.84 7.55 -16.91
N GLY A 135 -13.58 7.93 -17.16
CA GLY A 135 -13.15 9.31 -17.36
C GLY A 135 -13.12 10.10 -16.05
N GLY A 136 -12.32 11.16 -15.99
CA GLY A 136 -12.21 12.03 -14.80
C GLY A 136 -11.35 11.47 -13.65
N TYR A 137 -11.00 10.18 -13.68
CA TYR A 137 -10.17 9.54 -12.66
C TYR A 137 -8.65 9.69 -12.86
N GLY A 138 -8.22 10.58 -13.77
CA GLY A 138 -6.84 11.08 -13.81
C GLY A 138 -5.83 10.20 -14.52
N LEU A 139 -6.22 9.22 -15.34
CA LEU A 139 -5.26 8.37 -16.06
C LEU A 139 -4.33 9.18 -16.99
N SER A 140 -4.84 10.19 -17.69
CA SER A 140 -4.03 11.08 -18.52
C SER A 140 -2.97 11.83 -17.72
N GLU A 141 -3.38 12.42 -16.60
CA GLU A 141 -2.50 13.15 -15.69
C GLU A 141 -1.49 12.22 -15.01
N LEU A 142 -1.91 10.99 -14.70
CA LEU A 142 -1.03 9.99 -14.11
C LEU A 142 0.04 9.56 -15.12
N ARG A 143 -0.34 9.32 -16.39
CA ARG A 143 0.61 9.03 -17.47
C ARG A 143 1.58 10.18 -17.75
N ALA A 144 1.19 11.42 -17.46
CA ALA A 144 2.05 12.59 -17.57
C ALA A 144 2.95 12.81 -16.33
N ALA A 145 2.70 12.11 -15.22
CA ALA A 145 3.47 12.27 -14.00
C ALA A 145 4.88 11.69 -14.15
N THR A 146 5.89 12.51 -13.84
CA THR A 146 7.32 12.16 -13.88
C THR A 146 7.98 12.10 -12.51
N THR A 147 7.25 12.43 -11.44
CA THR A 147 7.74 12.38 -10.05
C THR A 147 6.78 11.60 -9.17
N ILE A 148 7.29 10.98 -8.10
CA ILE A 148 6.47 10.25 -7.12
C ILE A 148 5.41 11.18 -6.52
N ASN A 149 5.79 12.40 -6.14
CA ASN A 149 4.85 13.38 -5.59
C ASN A 149 3.69 13.67 -6.55
N THR A 150 3.97 13.86 -7.85
CA THR A 150 2.93 14.09 -8.85
C THR A 150 2.05 12.87 -9.03
N ALA A 151 2.62 11.67 -9.17
CA ALA A 151 1.86 10.43 -9.36
C ALA A 151 0.94 10.15 -8.16
N VAL A 152 1.46 10.27 -6.93
CA VAL A 152 0.69 10.14 -5.70
C VAL A 152 -0.45 11.15 -5.66
N THR A 153 -0.15 12.43 -5.90
CA THR A 153 -1.13 13.52 -5.80
C THR A 153 -2.23 13.39 -6.86
N VAL A 154 -1.90 12.97 -8.08
CA VAL A 154 -2.90 12.75 -9.13
C VAL A 154 -3.86 11.65 -8.72
N PHE A 155 -3.35 10.47 -8.33
CA PHE A 155 -4.21 9.36 -7.95
C PHE A 155 -5.03 9.69 -6.69
N GLN A 156 -4.39 10.29 -5.68
CA GLN A 156 -5.03 10.78 -4.46
C GLN A 156 -6.21 11.71 -4.75
N ASN A 157 -6.01 12.74 -5.56
CA ASN A 157 -7.01 13.79 -5.75
C ASN A 157 -8.08 13.43 -6.79
N LYS A 158 -7.73 12.58 -7.77
CA LYS A 158 -8.62 12.25 -8.89
C LYS A 158 -9.33 10.91 -8.69
N TYR A 159 -8.64 9.90 -8.17
CA TYR A 159 -9.16 8.54 -8.04
C TYR A 159 -9.73 8.27 -6.64
N GLU A 160 -8.97 8.56 -5.58
CA GLU A 160 -9.39 8.35 -4.19
C GLU A 160 -10.36 9.45 -3.73
N ILE A 161 -10.08 10.71 -4.09
CA ILE A 161 -10.88 11.88 -3.68
C ILE A 161 -10.98 11.94 -2.14
N CYS A 162 -9.84 11.74 -1.48
CA CYS A 162 -9.77 11.80 -0.02
C CYS A 162 -10.04 13.22 0.50
N GLY A 163 -10.64 13.31 1.69
CA GLY A 163 -10.85 14.58 2.38
C GLY A 163 -9.56 15.09 3.04
N ALA A 164 -9.08 14.36 4.05
CA ALA A 164 -7.80 14.61 4.70
C ALA A 164 -6.80 13.52 4.29
N CYS A 165 -6.01 13.80 3.26
CA CYS A 165 -5.35 12.76 2.48
C CYS A 165 -4.08 12.14 3.08
N ALA A 166 -3.50 12.70 4.15
CA ALA A 166 -2.21 12.22 4.68
C ALA A 166 -1.12 12.07 3.58
N GLN A 167 -1.03 13.06 2.67
CA GLN A 167 -0.20 12.97 1.46
C GLN A 167 1.25 12.55 1.72
N GLY A 168 1.86 13.06 2.80
CA GLY A 168 3.23 12.67 3.18
C GLY A 168 3.39 11.17 3.39
N LYS A 169 2.42 10.51 4.02
CA LYS A 169 2.43 9.05 4.25
C LYS A 169 2.28 8.28 2.93
N ARG A 170 1.42 8.74 2.02
CA ARG A 170 1.26 8.13 0.68
C ARG A 170 2.53 8.25 -0.17
N VAL A 171 3.20 9.41 -0.11
CA VAL A 171 4.49 9.63 -0.75
C VAL A 171 5.56 8.72 -0.16
N GLN A 172 5.59 8.56 1.16
CA GLN A 172 6.48 7.61 1.82
C GLN A 172 6.25 6.19 1.29
N TYR A 173 5.02 5.67 1.32
CA TYR A 173 4.71 4.35 0.79
C TYR A 173 5.07 4.19 -0.69
N ALA A 174 4.87 5.22 -1.50
CA ALA A 174 5.22 5.18 -2.91
C ALA A 174 6.75 5.12 -3.12
N ASN A 175 7.54 5.86 -2.35
CA ASN A 175 8.99 5.77 -2.39
C ASN A 175 9.48 4.39 -1.93
N GLU A 176 8.89 3.84 -0.88
CA GLU A 176 9.16 2.49 -0.37
C GLU A 176 8.88 1.43 -1.46
N ALA A 177 7.71 1.49 -2.10
CA ALA A 177 7.36 0.59 -3.20
C ALA A 177 8.28 0.75 -4.42
N LEU A 178 8.67 1.99 -4.77
CA LEU A 178 9.61 2.23 -5.86
C LEU A 178 11.00 1.68 -5.55
N ALA A 179 11.48 1.86 -4.31
CA ALA A 179 12.78 1.36 -3.89
C ALA A 179 12.82 -0.18 -3.92
N GLN A 180 11.75 -0.83 -3.47
CA GLN A 180 11.69 -2.29 -3.39
C GLN A 180 11.39 -2.97 -4.73
N PHE A 181 10.60 -2.34 -5.61
CA PHE A 181 10.07 -2.97 -6.83
C PHE A 181 10.53 -2.31 -8.14
N GLY A 182 11.12 -1.12 -8.10
CA GLY A 182 11.51 -0.36 -9.30
C GLY A 182 12.81 -0.79 -9.97
N THR A 183 13.66 -1.59 -9.33
CA THR A 183 14.87 -2.10 -9.98
C THR A 183 14.52 -3.31 -10.86
N THR A 184 14.03 -3.10 -12.08
CA THR A 184 13.88 -4.19 -13.07
C THR A 184 15.26 -4.61 -13.60
N SER A 185 15.91 -5.53 -12.90
CA SER A 185 16.72 -6.64 -13.42
C SER A 185 17.18 -7.50 -12.24
N GLY A 186 17.07 -8.82 -12.37
CA GLY A 186 17.43 -9.80 -11.34
C GLY A 186 18.84 -9.66 -10.76
N GLY A 187 19.03 -10.28 -9.60
CA GLY A 187 20.30 -10.30 -8.87
C GLY A 187 20.27 -9.38 -7.65
N GLY A 188 19.76 -9.91 -6.54
CA GLY A 188 19.75 -9.28 -5.22
C GLY A 188 20.35 -10.21 -4.17
N THR A 189 21.59 -10.62 -4.42
CA THR A 189 22.55 -11.24 -3.50
C THR A 189 22.33 -10.89 -2.03
N GLY A 190 21.68 -11.79 -1.28
CA GLY A 190 21.76 -11.88 0.17
C GLY A 190 22.95 -12.75 0.59
N THR A 191 24.18 -12.29 0.37
CA THR A 191 25.35 -12.84 1.10
C THR A 191 25.46 -12.02 2.38
N GLY A 192 25.29 -12.49 3.61
CA GLY A 192 25.18 -13.82 4.20
C GLY A 192 25.79 -13.71 5.61
N THR A 193 25.34 -14.50 6.59
CA THR A 193 26.14 -15.23 7.60
C THR A 193 25.21 -15.78 8.71
N GLY A 194 25.10 -17.11 8.83
CA GLY A 194 24.63 -17.72 10.09
C GLY A 194 23.80 -19.02 10.01
N GLY A 195 24.37 -20.09 9.46
CA GLY A 195 24.17 -21.50 9.84
C GLY A 195 22.77 -22.05 10.21
N GLY A 196 22.29 -22.99 9.37
CA GLY A 196 21.49 -24.14 9.82
C GLY A 196 19.98 -24.05 9.61
N THR A 197 19.44 -25.00 8.83
CA THR A 197 18.03 -25.21 8.43
C THR A 197 17.52 -24.26 7.35
N THR A 198 17.19 -24.81 6.17
CA THR A 198 16.52 -24.10 5.07
C THR A 198 15.25 -23.44 5.58
N PRO A 199 15.06 -22.12 5.43
CA PRO A 199 13.76 -21.50 5.67
C PRO A 199 12.79 -22.12 4.65
N ASP A 200 11.63 -22.58 5.12
CA ASP A 200 10.50 -22.88 4.23
C ASP A 200 10.06 -21.55 3.60
N THR A 201 10.71 -21.15 2.50
CA THR A 201 10.25 -20.00 1.72
C THR A 201 8.97 -20.43 1.01
N SER A 202 7.88 -19.69 1.23
CA SER A 202 6.56 -20.01 0.69
C SER A 202 6.00 -18.82 -0.07
N CYS A 203 5.33 -19.07 -1.19
CA CYS A 203 4.68 -18.04 -2.00
C CYS A 203 3.17 -18.05 -1.75
N TYR A 204 2.59 -16.89 -1.48
CA TYR A 204 1.13 -16.79 -1.41
C TYR A 204 0.53 -16.88 -2.82
N SER A 205 -0.32 -17.90 -3.05
CA SER A 205 -1.09 -18.04 -4.28
C SER A 205 -2.46 -17.40 -4.12
N GLY A 206 -2.71 -16.29 -4.83
CA GLY A 206 -4.04 -15.67 -4.87
C GLY A 206 -5.10 -16.57 -5.52
N THR A 207 -4.69 -17.47 -6.42
CA THR A 207 -5.57 -18.46 -7.06
C THR A 207 -6.02 -19.53 -6.07
N LEU A 208 -5.12 -20.00 -5.21
CA LEU A 208 -5.38 -21.09 -4.26
C LEU A 208 -5.80 -20.59 -2.88
N GLU A 209 -5.77 -19.27 -2.66
CA GLU A 209 -6.03 -18.60 -1.38
C GLU A 209 -5.20 -19.17 -0.22
N LYS A 210 -3.95 -19.58 -0.50
CA LYS A 210 -3.04 -20.17 0.49
C LYS A 210 -1.58 -19.92 0.12
N ASP A 211 -0.73 -19.95 1.14
CA ASP A 211 0.70 -20.11 0.96
C ASP A 211 0.99 -21.50 0.39
N VAL A 212 1.84 -21.53 -0.62
CA VAL A 212 2.36 -22.76 -1.19
C VAL A 212 3.86 -22.85 -0.98
N PRO A 213 4.41 -24.05 -0.77
CA PRO A 213 5.84 -24.19 -0.56
C PRO A 213 6.64 -23.83 -1.81
N GLU A 214 7.93 -23.53 -1.59
CA GLU A 214 8.97 -23.45 -2.61
C GLU A 214 8.82 -24.52 -3.69
N ASN A 215 9.12 -24.17 -4.94
CA ASN A 215 8.99 -25.03 -6.11
C ASN A 215 7.56 -25.50 -6.44
N THR A 216 6.53 -24.91 -5.83
CA THR A 216 5.14 -25.11 -6.31
C THR A 216 4.91 -24.35 -7.60
N CYS A 217 4.30 -24.98 -8.60
CA CYS A 217 3.89 -24.32 -9.83
C CYS A 217 2.37 -24.11 -9.89
N VAL A 218 1.96 -22.93 -10.32
CA VAL A 218 0.56 -22.54 -10.50
C VAL A 218 0.36 -21.98 -11.90
N GLU A 219 -0.76 -22.33 -12.53
CA GLU A 219 -1.20 -21.66 -13.73
C GLU A 219 -1.89 -20.34 -13.34
N SER A 220 -1.46 -19.26 -13.97
CA SER A 220 -1.97 -17.92 -13.68
C SER A 220 -3.29 -17.69 -14.37
N MET A 221 -4.27 -17.20 -13.60
CA MET A 221 -5.61 -16.88 -14.12
C MET A 221 -5.61 -15.58 -14.93
N PHE A 222 -4.49 -14.86 -14.93
CA PHE A 222 -4.33 -13.57 -15.57
C PHE A 222 -3.88 -13.68 -17.03
N ASP A 223 -3.09 -14.69 -17.35
CA ASP A 223 -2.43 -14.85 -18.66
C ASP A 223 -2.36 -16.30 -19.16
N GLY A 224 -2.77 -17.28 -18.35
CA GLY A 224 -2.67 -18.70 -18.69
C GLY A 224 -1.23 -19.23 -18.72
N LEU A 225 -0.26 -18.50 -18.15
CA LEU A 225 1.13 -18.93 -18.06
C LEU A 225 1.40 -19.66 -16.74
N TRP A 226 2.45 -20.48 -16.74
CA TRP A 226 2.89 -21.21 -15.57
C TRP A 226 3.95 -20.44 -14.81
N TYR A 227 3.73 -20.30 -13.51
CA TYR A 227 4.65 -19.66 -12.58
C TYR A 227 5.08 -20.65 -11.50
N GLN A 228 6.32 -20.55 -11.05
CA GLN A 228 6.90 -21.37 -9.98
C GLN A 228 7.21 -20.48 -8.78
N CYS A 229 6.93 -20.98 -7.58
CA CYS A 229 7.38 -20.38 -6.35
C CYS A 229 8.89 -20.59 -6.24
N SER A 230 9.67 -19.52 -6.25
CA SER A 230 11.11 -19.56 -6.05
C SER A 230 11.51 -18.41 -5.13
N ASP A 231 12.16 -18.73 -4.03
CA ASP A 231 12.59 -17.84 -2.95
C ASP A 231 11.48 -16.88 -2.49
N GLY A 232 10.25 -17.41 -2.37
CA GLY A 232 9.09 -16.62 -1.91
C GLY A 232 8.48 -15.70 -2.97
N GLU A 233 8.98 -15.76 -4.21
CA GLU A 233 8.46 -15.01 -5.35
C GLU A 233 7.90 -15.94 -6.44
N TRP A 234 6.99 -15.40 -7.27
CA TRP A 234 6.50 -16.11 -8.46
C TRP A 234 7.39 -15.80 -9.66
N VAL A 235 8.16 -16.78 -10.10
CA VAL A 235 9.01 -16.70 -11.32
C VAL A 235 8.34 -17.40 -12.49
N ASP A 236 8.60 -16.95 -13.71
CA ASP A 236 8.10 -17.64 -14.90
C ASP A 236 8.80 -18.99 -15.05
N ARG A 237 8.03 -20.06 -15.29
CA ARG A 237 8.60 -21.41 -15.38
C ARG A 237 9.60 -21.59 -16.52
N TRP A 238 9.67 -20.64 -17.45
CA TRP A 238 10.62 -20.71 -18.56
C TRP A 238 12.05 -20.36 -18.16
N SER A 239 12.26 -19.64 -17.06
CA SER A 239 13.57 -19.14 -16.64
C SER A 239 14.25 -19.97 -15.55
N ASP A 240 13.52 -20.90 -14.90
CA ASP A 240 14.04 -21.78 -13.84
C ASP A 240 13.77 -23.27 -14.15
N PRO A 241 14.80 -24.13 -14.31
CA PRO A 241 14.64 -25.52 -14.73
C PRO A 241 14.25 -26.53 -13.63
N GLU A 242 14.06 -26.11 -12.37
CA GLU A 242 13.71 -27.05 -11.29
C GLU A 242 12.29 -27.62 -11.44
N ALA A 243 12.16 -28.93 -11.23
CA ALA A 243 10.88 -29.60 -11.38
C ALA A 243 9.91 -29.22 -10.25
N CYS A 244 8.70 -28.81 -10.62
CA CYS A 244 7.68 -28.45 -9.66
C CYS A 244 7.39 -29.59 -8.67
N ILE A 245 7.38 -29.30 -7.37
CA ILE A 245 7.01 -30.27 -6.33
C ILE A 245 5.49 -30.48 -6.27
N ALA A 246 4.73 -29.50 -6.75
CA ALA A 246 3.28 -29.54 -6.89
C ALA A 246 2.87 -28.67 -8.08
N GLN A 247 1.82 -29.07 -8.79
CA GLN A 247 1.29 -28.32 -9.94
C GLN A 247 -0.20 -28.09 -9.75
N TYR A 248 -0.63 -26.84 -9.91
CA TYR A 248 -2.02 -26.42 -9.81
C TYR A 248 -2.44 -25.72 -11.11
N PRO A 249 -2.95 -26.48 -12.10
CA PRO A 249 -3.57 -25.90 -13.29
C PRO A 249 -4.88 -25.21 -12.93
N LEU A 250 -5.35 -24.34 -13.84
CA LEU A 250 -6.67 -23.70 -13.76
C LEU A 250 -7.77 -24.47 -14.47
#